data_AF-F2K151-F1
#
_entry.id   AF-F2K151-F1
#
_cell.length_a   1.000
_cell.length_b   1.000
_cell.length_c   1.000
_cell.angle_alpha   90.00
_cell.angle_beta   90.00
_cell.angle_gamma   90.00
#
_symmetry.space_group_name_H-M   'P 1'
#
loop_
_entity.id
_entity.type
_entity.pdbx_description
1 polymer ?
#
loop_
_entity_poly.entity_id
_entity_poly.type
_entity_poly.pdbx_seq_one_letter_code
_entity_poly.pdbx_strand_id
1 'polypeptide(L)'
;MVFCKKFQKELEGLERAPLPGKKGLEILQSVSKQAWLEWQSLQTMIINEKHLNLMEPAARNYLMEQMDKFFNNEETDHLQGYVNPDDIQEL
;
A
#
# COMPACT_ATOMS: atom_id res chain seq x y z
N MET A 1 -6.92 16.41 6.52
CA MET A 1 -7.47 15.44 5.54
C MET A 1 -6.57 15.43 4.31
N VAL A 2 -6.65 14.38 3.50
CA VAL A 2 -5.90 14.22 2.26
C VAL A 2 -6.82 13.64 1.19
N PHE A 3 -6.67 14.09 -0.06
CA PHE A 3 -7.32 13.42 -1.19
C PHE A 3 -6.56 12.13 -1.49
N CYS A 4 -7.11 10.99 -1.09
CA CYS A 4 -6.42 9.72 -1.18
C CYS A 4 -6.42 9.20 -2.62
N LYS A 5 -5.24 9.06 -3.25
CA LYS A 5 -5.12 8.57 -4.63
C LYS A 5 -5.61 7.12 -4.81
N LYS A 6 -5.52 6.29 -3.75
CA LYS A 6 -6.06 4.92 -3.76
C LYS A 6 -7.59 4.91 -3.85
N PHE A 7 -8.26 5.70 -3.03
CA PHE A 7 -9.73 5.67 -2.87
C PHE A 7 -10.48 6.77 -3.62
N GLN A 8 -9.77 7.72 -4.24
CA GLN A 8 -10.34 8.87 -4.95
C GLN A 8 -11.36 9.67 -4.12
N LYS A 9 -11.08 9.82 -2.81
CA LYS A 9 -11.93 10.57 -1.86
C LYS A 9 -11.10 11.19 -0.73
N GLU A 10 -11.66 12.19 -0.05
CA GLU A 10 -11.02 12.79 1.13
C GLU A 10 -11.10 11.85 2.33
N LEU A 11 -9.95 11.63 2.98
CA LEU A 11 -9.80 10.77 4.15
C LEU A 11 -8.80 11.36 5.15
N GLU A 12 -8.71 10.75 6.33
CA GLU A 12 -7.66 11.05 7.31
C GLU A 12 -6.27 10.82 6.69
N GLY A 13 -5.40 11.83 6.76
CA GLY A 13 -4.03 11.75 6.27
C GLY A 13 -3.08 11.14 7.33
N LEU A 14 -1.86 10.84 6.91
CA LEU A 14 -0.82 10.41 7.84
C LEU A 14 -0.33 11.57 8.71
N GLU A 15 0.05 11.27 9.96
CA GLU A 15 0.61 12.28 10.90
C GLU A 15 2.05 12.66 10.55
N ARG A 16 2.79 11.73 9.92
CA ARG A 16 4.19 11.91 9.52
C ARG A 16 4.50 11.08 8.28
N ALA A 17 5.51 11.51 7.52
CA ALA A 17 6.00 10.75 6.38
C ALA A 17 6.49 9.36 6.83
N PRO A 18 6.03 8.27 6.20
CA PRO A 18 6.41 6.92 6.61
C PRO A 18 7.77 6.47 6.07
N LEU A 19 8.26 7.12 5.00
CA LEU A 19 9.54 6.86 4.37
C LEU A 19 10.39 8.14 4.35
N PRO A 20 11.73 8.03 4.32
CA PRO A 20 12.57 9.20 4.10
C PRO A 20 12.50 9.68 2.64
N GLY A 21 12.83 10.95 2.42
CA GLY A 21 13.00 11.54 1.09
C GLY A 21 11.69 11.86 0.36
N LYS A 22 11.80 12.09 -0.95
CA LYS A 22 10.70 12.57 -1.80
C LYS A 22 9.50 11.63 -1.80
N LYS A 23 9.73 10.32 -1.74
CA LYS A 23 8.66 9.32 -1.74
C LYS A 23 7.80 9.39 -0.48
N GLY A 24 8.40 9.59 0.68
CA GLY A 24 7.65 9.75 1.93
C GLY A 24 6.77 11.00 1.94
N LEU A 25 7.25 12.08 1.32
CA LEU A 25 6.46 13.31 1.14
C LEU A 25 5.29 13.08 0.18
N GLU A 26 5.49 12.38 -0.93
CA GLU A 26 4.41 12.01 -1.85
C GLU A 26 3.32 11.20 -1.13
N ILE A 27 3.71 10.18 -0.36
CA ILE A 27 2.78 9.35 0.41
C ILE A 27 2.03 10.19 1.45
N LEU A 28 2.74 11.03 2.20
CA LEU A 28 2.12 11.93 3.19
C LEU A 28 1.06 12.85 2.57
N GLN A 29 1.28 13.31 1.33
CA GLN A 29 0.41 14.27 0.63
C GLN A 29 -0.70 13.63 -0.21
N SER A 30 -0.65 12.33 -0.50
CA SER A 30 -1.58 11.68 -1.44
C SER A 30 -2.18 10.37 -0.96
N VAL A 31 -1.75 9.85 0.20
CA VAL A 31 -2.21 8.56 0.73
C VAL A 31 -2.86 8.78 2.09
N SER A 32 -4.06 8.22 2.26
CA SER A 32 -4.76 8.23 3.54
C SER A 32 -4.15 7.25 4.53
N LYS A 33 -4.38 7.50 5.82
CA LYS A 33 -4.03 6.57 6.89
C LYS A 33 -4.63 5.18 6.67
N GLN A 34 -5.87 5.11 6.19
CA GLN A 34 -6.52 3.85 5.84
C GLN A 34 -5.73 3.11 4.74
N ALA A 35 -5.46 3.76 3.61
CA ALA A 35 -4.74 3.12 2.50
C ALA A 35 -3.34 2.67 2.93
N TRP A 36 -2.67 3.45 3.78
CA TRP A 36 -1.36 3.08 4.32
C TRP A 36 -1.42 1.81 5.18
N LEU A 37 -2.42 1.68 6.07
CA LEU A 37 -2.59 0.48 6.89
C LEU A 37 -2.88 -0.76 6.04
N GLU A 38 -3.71 -0.63 5.00
CA GLU A 38 -3.98 -1.72 4.05
C GLU A 38 -2.70 -2.13 3.30
N TRP A 39 -1.90 -1.15 2.86
CA TRP A 39 -0.59 -1.43 2.27
C TRP A 39 0.34 -2.17 3.23
N GLN A 40 0.41 -1.80 4.52
CA GLN A 40 1.27 -2.49 5.49
C GLN A 40 0.87 -3.96 5.68
N SER A 41 -0.44 -4.24 5.66
CA SER A 41 -0.95 -5.61 5.70
C SER A 41 -0.51 -6.41 4.47
N LEU A 42 -0.73 -5.85 3.27
CA LEU A 42 -0.31 -6.47 2.00
C LEU A 42 1.21 -6.65 1.93
N GLN A 43 2.00 -5.65 2.34
CA GLN A 43 3.45 -5.71 2.39
C GLN A 43 3.93 -6.88 3.25
N THR A 44 3.34 -7.07 4.44
CA THR A 44 3.71 -8.17 5.34
C THR A 44 3.43 -9.52 4.68
N MET A 45 2.28 -9.66 4.03
CA MET A 45 1.92 -10.86 3.29
C MET A 45 2.90 -11.15 2.14
N ILE A 46 3.20 -10.14 1.31
CA ILE A 46 4.14 -10.27 0.19
C ILE A 46 5.54 -10.70 0.69
N ILE A 47 6.02 -10.10 1.79
CA ILE A 47 7.31 -10.46 2.38
C ILE A 47 7.34 -11.94 2.78
N ASN A 48 6.28 -12.42 3.42
CA ASN A 48 6.21 -13.79 3.91
C ASN A 48 6.07 -14.80 2.76
N GLU A 49 5.12 -14.57 1.84
CA GLU A 49 4.81 -15.49 0.74
C GLU A 49 5.97 -15.60 -0.26
N LYS A 50 6.66 -14.49 -0.55
CA LYS A 50 7.82 -14.49 -1.45
C LYS A 50 9.15 -14.70 -0.73
N HIS A 51 9.12 -14.94 0.59
CA HIS A 51 10.31 -15.09 1.44
C HIS A 51 11.36 -13.98 1.20
N LEU A 52 10.91 -12.72 1.12
CA LEU A 52 11.76 -11.61 0.75
C LEU A 52 12.78 -11.27 1.85
N ASN A 53 14.05 -11.17 1.46
CA ASN A 53 15.10 -10.65 2.33
C ASN A 53 15.23 -9.14 2.17
N LEU A 54 14.74 -8.35 3.13
CA LEU A 54 14.75 -6.88 3.08
C LEU A 54 16.15 -6.26 3.11
N MET A 55 17.19 -7.03 3.41
CA MET A 55 18.58 -6.58 3.30
C MET A 55 19.01 -6.46 1.83
N GLU A 56 18.40 -7.24 0.94
CA GLU A 56 18.71 -7.22 -0.48
C GLU A 56 18.07 -6.00 -1.17
N PRO A 57 18.84 -5.20 -1.93
CA PRO A 57 18.29 -4.08 -2.69
C PRO A 57 17.17 -4.48 -3.65
N ALA A 58 17.27 -5.67 -4.27
CA ALA A 58 16.27 -6.17 -5.20
C ALA A 58 14.91 -6.40 -4.54
N ALA A 59 14.89 -6.99 -3.34
CA ALA A 59 13.66 -7.19 -2.57
C ALA A 59 13.01 -5.86 -2.16
N ARG A 60 13.82 -4.87 -1.76
CA ARG A 60 13.33 -3.52 -1.45
C ARG A 60 12.75 -2.82 -2.69
N ASN A 61 13.42 -2.90 -3.83
CA ASN A 61 12.93 -2.34 -5.09
C ASN A 61 11.61 -2.99 -5.51
N TYR A 62 11.52 -4.31 -5.41
CA TYR A 62 10.31 -5.05 -5.69
C TYR A 62 9.15 -4.61 -4.77
N LEU A 63 9.37 -4.47 -3.46
CA LEU A 63 8.34 -3.97 -2.55
C LEU A 63 7.91 -2.54 -2.85
N MET A 64 8.84 -1.67 -3.28
CA MET A 64 8.50 -0.32 -3.71
C MET A 64 7.64 -0.33 -4.97
N GLU A 65 7.93 -1.21 -5.93
CA GLU A 65 7.11 -1.39 -7.12
C GLU A 65 5.69 -1.86 -6.75
N GLN A 66 5.57 -2.84 -5.85
CA GLN A 66 4.26 -3.32 -5.37
C GLN A 66 3.49 -2.23 -4.62
N MET A 67 4.18 -1.40 -3.84
CA MET A 67 3.58 -0.25 -3.16
C MET A 67 2.98 0.75 -4.15
N ASP A 68 3.72 1.05 -5.21
CA ASP A 68 3.30 1.99 -6.23
C ASP A 68 2.10 1.47 -6.99
N LYS A 69 2.12 0.19 -7.37
CA LYS A 69 0.97 -0.49 -7.98
C LYS A 69 -0.25 -0.45 -7.08
N PHE A 70 -0.09 -0.80 -5.81
CA PHE A 70 -1.18 -0.80 -4.83
C PHE A 70 -1.89 0.56 -4.76
N PHE A 71 -1.13 1.65 -4.56
CA PHE A 71 -1.71 2.98 -4.41
C PHE A 71 -2.22 3.57 -5.73
N ASN A 72 -1.73 3.11 -6.88
CA ASN A 72 -2.20 3.54 -8.20
C ASN A 72 -3.41 2.72 -8.71
N ASN A 73 -3.93 1.78 -7.91
CA ASN A 73 -4.98 0.84 -8.32
C ASN A 73 -4.57 -0.07 -9.49
N GLU A 74 -3.28 -0.41 -9.55
CA GLU A 74 -2.73 -1.40 -10.49
C GLU A 74 -2.65 -2.76 -9.81
N GLU A 75 -2.51 -3.81 -10.61
CA GLU A 75 -2.43 -5.19 -10.13
C GLU A 75 -1.14 -5.42 -9.33
N THR A 76 -1.27 -5.80 -8.05
CA THR A 76 -0.14 -6.22 -7.23
C THR A 76 0.07 -7.72 -7.32
N ASP A 77 1.32 -8.16 -7.20
CA ASP A 77 1.65 -9.56 -6.96
C ASP A 77 1.07 -9.95 -5.60
N HIS A 78 0.16 -10.93 -5.61
CA HIS A 78 -0.79 -11.32 -4.55
C HIS A 78 -2.02 -10.36 -4.47
N LEU A 79 -3.28 -10.80 -4.61
CA LEU A 79 -3.92 -12.11 -4.35
C LEU A 79 -5.11 -12.42 -5.30
N GLN A 80 -5.18 -13.67 -5.79
CA GLN A 80 -6.44 -14.41 -5.83
C GLN A 80 -7.01 -14.44 -4.40
N GLY A 81 -8.14 -13.76 -4.15
CA GLY A 81 -8.90 -13.92 -2.90
C GLY A 81 -8.84 -12.78 -1.88
N TYR A 82 -8.30 -11.59 -2.19
CA TYR A 82 -8.59 -10.40 -1.37
C TYR A 82 -9.98 -9.88 -1.73
N VAL A 83 -10.98 -10.30 -0.97
CA VAL A 83 -12.36 -9.84 -1.07
C VAL A 83 -12.43 -8.49 -0.33
N ASN A 84 -12.86 -7.39 -0.98
CA ASN A 84 -13.16 -6.19 -0.18
C ASN A 84 -14.22 -6.56 0.86
N PRO A 85 -14.20 -5.99 2.07
CA PRO A 85 -15.32 -6.13 3.00
C PRO A 85 -16.67 -5.71 2.36
N ASP A 86 -16.64 -4.80 1.39
CA ASP A 86 -17.80 -4.40 0.59
C ASP A 86 -18.26 -5.47 -0.43
N ASP A 87 -17.38 -6.40 -0.84
CA ASP A 87 -17.69 -7.52 -1.73
C ASP A 87 -18.33 -8.72 -0.97
N ILE A 88 -18.40 -8.67 0.38
CA ILE A 88 -19.01 -9.70 1.24
C ILE A 88 -20.51 -9.39 1.50
N GLN A 89 -21.10 -8.36 0.87
CA GLN A 89 -22.49 -7.98 1.11
C GLN A 89 -23.58 -8.82 0.41
N GLU A 90 -23.23 -9.92 -0.27
CA GLU A 90 -24.21 -10.87 -0.83
C GLU A 90 -23.93 -12.32 -0.40
N LEU A 91 -24.25 -12.65 0.86
CA LEU A 91 -24.58 -14.01 1.30
C LEU A 91 -25.75 -13.96 2.30
#